data_AF-A0A0C3DTF6-F1
#
_entry.id   AF-A0A0C3DTF6-F1
#
_cell.length_a   1.000
_cell.length_b   1.000
_cell.length_c   1.000
_cell.angle_alpha   90.00
_cell.angle_beta   90.00
_cell.angle_gamma   90.00
#
_symmetry.space_group_name_H-M   'P 1'
#
loop_
_entity.id
_entity.type
_entity.pdbx_description
1 polymer ?
#
loop_
_entity_poly.entity_id
_entity_poly.type
_entity_poly.pdbx_seq_one_letter_code
_entity_poly.pdbx_strand_id
1 'polypeptide(L)'
;PDLTSCDMFFWLLTWIRWVEYVHLGCPMAGGDFVFPAVGANGVDQPSEPLTQDNIQKMLSDATAGSGIEGKYSMHCFCRGGVQHWFIHTPDGEKWNMDVV
;
A
#
# COMPACT_ATOMS: atom_id res chain seq x y z
N PRO A 1 12.96 -12.32 5.42
CA PRO A 1 11.93 -13.28 5.89
C PRO A 1 10.85 -13.53 4.83
N ASP A 2 10.47 -14.80 4.61
CA ASP A 2 9.35 -15.19 3.74
C ASP A 2 8.02 -15.06 4.51
N LEU A 3 7.60 -13.82 4.73
CA LEU A 3 6.33 -13.50 5.39
C LEU A 3 5.32 -13.15 4.30
N THR A 4 4.30 -13.99 4.12
CA THR A 4 3.22 -13.73 3.16
C THR A 4 2.54 -12.37 3.40
N SER A 5 2.50 -11.89 4.65
CA SER A 5 1.99 -10.56 5.00
C SER A 5 2.83 -9.39 4.44
N CYS A 6 4.07 -9.65 4.05
CA CYS A 6 5.00 -8.67 3.49
C CYS A 6 5.27 -8.91 2.00
N ASP A 7 4.60 -9.89 1.37
CA ASP A 7 4.67 -10.11 -0.07
C ASP A 7 3.84 -9.05 -0.80
N MET A 8 4.48 -7.89 -1.04
CA MET A 8 3.84 -6.76 -1.71
C MET A 8 3.41 -7.09 -3.15
N PHE A 9 4.07 -8.04 -3.82
CA PHE A 9 3.67 -8.46 -5.16
C PHE A 9 2.33 -9.20 -5.11
N PHE A 10 2.20 -10.16 -4.18
CA PHE A 10 0.94 -10.86 -3.94
C PHE A 10 -0.20 -9.91 -3.55
N TRP A 11 0.05 -8.98 -2.61
CA TRP A 11 -0.98 -8.03 -2.16
C TRP A 11 -1.39 -7.03 -3.23
N LEU A 12 -0.44 -6.55 -4.05
CA LEU A 12 -0.74 -5.67 -5.18
C LEU A 12 -1.60 -6.37 -6.22
N LEU A 13 -1.27 -7.62 -6.58
CA LEU A 13 -2.09 -8.39 -7.54
C LEU A 13 -3.47 -8.71 -6.98
N THR A 14 -3.55 -9.04 -5.69
CA THR A 14 -4.83 -9.26 -5.01
C THR A 14 -5.69 -8.00 -5.03
N TRP A 15 -5.08 -6.84 -4.75
CA TRP A 15 -5.74 -5.54 -4.80
C TRP A 15 -6.28 -5.22 -6.20
N ILE A 16 -5.44 -5.33 -7.25
CA ILE A 16 -5.85 -5.04 -8.63
C ILE A 16 -7.06 -5.91 -9.02
N ARG A 17 -6.98 -7.22 -8.75
CA ARG A 17 -8.09 -8.14 -9.01
C ARG A 17 -9.34 -7.72 -8.24
N TRP A 18 -9.21 -7.37 -6.97
CA TRP A 18 -10.34 -6.94 -6.18
C TRP A 18 -11.02 -5.70 -6.77
N VAL A 19 -10.25 -4.69 -7.20
CA VAL A 19 -10.78 -3.51 -7.91
C VAL A 19 -11.50 -3.91 -9.20
N GLU A 20 -10.85 -4.70 -10.06
CA GLU A 20 -11.43 -5.16 -11.34
C GLU A 20 -12.73 -5.94 -11.15
N TYR A 21 -12.78 -6.89 -10.22
CA TYR A 21 -13.93 -7.77 -10.04
C TYR A 21 -15.05 -7.15 -9.19
N VAL A 22 -14.70 -6.44 -8.11
CA VAL A 22 -15.69 -5.96 -7.12
C VAL A 22 -16.18 -4.56 -7.46
N HIS A 23 -15.32 -3.70 -8.00
CA HIS A 23 -15.67 -2.29 -8.26
C HIS A 23 -15.96 -1.98 -9.73
N LEU A 24 -15.17 -2.52 -10.65
CA LEU A 24 -15.29 -2.17 -12.07
C LEU A 24 -16.15 -3.15 -12.88
N GLY A 25 -16.13 -4.44 -12.50
CA GLY A 25 -16.75 -5.51 -13.28
C GLY A 25 -16.05 -5.78 -14.61
N CYS A 26 -14.88 -5.18 -14.84
CA CYS A 26 -14.07 -5.32 -16.04
C CYS A 26 -12.57 -5.09 -15.72
N PRO A 27 -11.66 -5.53 -16.60
CA PRO A 27 -10.23 -5.24 -16.45
C PRO A 27 -9.94 -3.74 -16.47
N MET A 28 -8.94 -3.31 -15.71
CA MET A 28 -8.49 -1.91 -15.72
C MET A 28 -7.92 -1.54 -17.09
N ALA A 29 -8.20 -0.31 -17.55
CA ALA A 29 -7.61 0.22 -18.77
C ALA A 29 -6.15 0.61 -18.55
N GLY A 30 -5.35 0.65 -19.62
CA GLY A 30 -3.93 1.00 -19.54
C GLY A 30 -3.63 2.42 -19.05
N GLY A 31 -4.64 3.30 -18.98
CA GLY A 31 -4.53 4.65 -18.44
C GLY A 31 -5.07 4.80 -17.00
N ASP A 32 -5.62 3.74 -16.42
CA ASP A 32 -6.19 3.80 -15.07
C ASP A 32 -5.10 3.78 -14.00
N PHE A 33 -5.37 4.44 -12.87
CA PHE A 33 -4.50 4.42 -11.72
C PHE A 33 -4.67 3.12 -10.94
N VAL A 34 -3.56 2.41 -10.69
CA VAL A 34 -3.51 1.18 -9.88
C VAL A 34 -4.13 1.35 -8.49
N PHE A 35 -3.98 2.55 -7.91
CA PHE A 35 -4.67 2.99 -6.70
C PHE A 35 -5.60 4.15 -7.05
N PRO A 36 -6.84 3.85 -7.45
CA PRO A 36 -7.79 4.89 -7.84
C PRO A 36 -8.27 5.68 -6.63
N ALA A 37 -8.75 6.90 -6.86
CA ALA A 37 -9.45 7.65 -5.84
C ALA A 37 -10.78 6.96 -5.50
N VAL A 38 -11.13 6.93 -4.21
CA VAL A 38 -12.44 6.44 -3.76
C VAL A 38 -13.38 7.64 -3.63
N GLY A 39 -14.44 7.66 -4.42
CA GLY A 39 -15.47 8.69 -4.36
C GLY A 39 -16.21 8.71 -3.01
N ALA A 40 -16.91 9.81 -2.73
CA ALA A 40 -17.66 9.98 -1.47
C ALA A 40 -18.76 8.91 -1.26
N ASN A 41 -19.21 8.26 -2.32
CA ASN A 41 -20.16 7.13 -2.31
C ASN A 41 -19.48 5.76 -2.16
N GLY A 42 -18.16 5.70 -1.95
CA GLY A 42 -17.41 4.46 -1.85
C GLY A 42 -17.12 3.78 -3.19
N VAL A 43 -17.35 4.49 -4.31
CA VAL A 43 -17.09 3.97 -5.66
C VAL A 43 -15.72 4.43 -6.14
N ASP A 44 -14.92 3.49 -6.63
CA ASP A 44 -13.60 3.78 -7.20
C ASP A 44 -13.72 4.61 -8.48
N GLN A 45 -12.81 5.55 -8.64
CA GLN A 45 -12.69 6.42 -9.82
C GLN A 45 -11.36 6.11 -10.52
N PRO A 46 -11.34 5.16 -11.48
CA PRO A 46 -10.12 4.64 -12.10
C PRO A 46 -9.21 5.68 -12.73
N SER A 47 -9.82 6.75 -13.27
CA SER A 47 -9.10 7.83 -13.95
C SER A 47 -8.62 8.94 -13.02
N GLU A 48 -8.86 8.82 -11.70
CA GLU A 48 -8.42 9.79 -10.71
C GLU A 48 -7.40 9.18 -9.74
N PRO A 49 -6.29 9.86 -9.46
CA PRO A 49 -5.28 9.34 -8.55
C PRO A 49 -5.72 9.49 -7.09
N LEU A 50 -5.38 8.50 -6.27
CA LEU A 50 -5.47 8.63 -4.82
C LEU A 50 -4.58 9.79 -4.32
N THR A 51 -5.15 10.68 -3.51
CA THR A 51 -4.41 11.84 -2.98
C THR A 51 -3.57 11.47 -1.77
N GLN A 52 -2.53 12.26 -1.52
CA GLN A 52 -1.68 12.11 -0.33
C GLN A 52 -2.49 12.20 0.98
N ASP A 53 -3.46 13.12 1.05
CA ASP A 53 -4.32 13.29 2.22
C ASP A 53 -5.22 12.08 2.45
N ASN A 54 -5.75 11.47 1.37
CA ASN A 54 -6.53 10.24 1.46
C ASN A 54 -5.68 9.09 2.00
N ILE A 55 -4.45 8.92 1.51
CA ILE A 55 -3.51 7.91 2.01
C ILE A 55 -3.26 8.12 3.51
N GLN A 56 -2.97 9.36 3.93
CA GLN A 56 -2.70 9.67 5.33
C GLN A 56 -3.90 9.39 6.23
N LYS A 57 -5.12 9.66 5.75
CA LYS A 57 -6.36 9.32 6.45
C LYS A 57 -6.52 7.80 6.59
N MET A 58 -6.37 7.05 5.49
CA MET A 58 -6.48 5.59 5.49
C MET A 58 -5.46 4.94 6.45
N LEU A 59 -4.22 5.43 6.48
CA LEU A 59 -3.21 4.97 7.43
C LEU A 59 -3.62 5.24 8.88
N SER A 60 -4.18 6.42 9.15
CA SER A 60 -4.66 6.78 10.50
C SER A 60 -5.78 5.84 10.93
N ASP A 61 -6.77 5.61 10.06
CA ASP A 61 -7.89 4.69 10.32
C ASP A 61 -7.41 3.25 10.55
N ALA A 62 -6.43 2.77 9.76
CA ALA A 62 -5.84 1.46 9.92
C ALA A 62 -5.06 1.31 11.25
N THR A 63 -4.29 2.33 11.65
CA THR A 63 -3.58 2.31 12.95
C THR A 63 -4.54 2.33 14.13
N ALA A 64 -5.60 3.13 14.05
CA ALA A 64 -6.64 3.18 15.08
C ALA A 64 -7.37 1.82 15.17
N GLY A 65 -7.74 1.24 14.03
CA GLY A 65 -8.43 -0.06 13.97
C GLY A 65 -7.57 -1.25 14.45
N SER A 66 -6.24 -1.13 14.39
CA SER A 66 -5.31 -2.13 14.90
C SER A 66 -4.90 -1.91 16.36
N GLY A 67 -5.38 -0.84 17.01
CA GLY A 67 -5.03 -0.51 18.39
C GLY A 67 -3.59 -0.03 18.58
N ILE A 68 -2.93 0.40 17.50
CA ILE A 68 -1.57 0.96 17.57
C ILE A 68 -1.68 2.42 18.03
N GLU A 69 -1.11 2.71 19.20
CA GLU A 69 -1.10 4.07 19.75
C GLU A 69 -0.04 4.94 19.07
N GLY A 70 -0.41 6.17 18.68
CA GLY A 70 0.52 7.16 18.17
C GLY A 70 0.00 7.93 16.95
N LYS A 71 0.86 8.79 16.41
CA LYS A 71 0.61 9.49 15.14
C LYS A 71 1.67 9.06 14.14
N TYR A 72 1.24 8.35 13.10
CA TYR A 72 2.12 7.82 12.08
C TYR A 72 1.84 8.53 10.75
N SER A 73 2.90 8.96 10.09
CA SER A 73 2.83 9.48 8.73
C SER A 73 3.25 8.42 7.72
N MET A 74 2.98 8.64 6.43
CA MET A 74 3.52 7.78 5.37
C MET A 74 5.04 7.60 5.50
N HIS A 75 5.77 8.64 5.90
CA HIS A 75 7.22 8.56 6.12
C HIS A 75 7.59 7.53 7.19
N CYS A 76 6.80 7.42 8.27
CA CYS A 76 7.01 6.41 9.31
C CYS A 76 6.90 4.99 8.74
N PHE A 77 5.90 4.72 7.91
CA PHE A 77 5.70 3.40 7.30
C PHE A 77 6.80 3.07 6.28
N CYS A 78 7.21 4.03 5.44
CA CYS A 78 8.31 3.82 4.52
C CYS A 78 9.62 3.49 5.26
N ARG A 79 9.99 4.29 6.27
CA ARG A 79 11.22 4.06 7.06
C ARG A 79 11.14 2.77 7.87
N GLY A 80 10.01 2.49 8.50
CA GLY A 80 9.77 1.27 9.26
C GLY A 80 9.85 0.02 8.39
N GLY A 81 9.28 0.07 7.18
CA GLY A 81 9.37 -1.01 6.19
C GLY A 81 10.81 -1.31 5.75
N VAL A 82 11.58 -0.27 5.43
CA VAL A 82 13.01 -0.41 5.08
C VAL A 82 13.81 -0.99 6.26
N GLN A 83 13.57 -0.51 7.48
CA GLN A 83 14.21 -1.04 8.68
C GLN A 83 13.84 -2.51 8.92
N HIS A 84 12.56 -2.86 8.82
CA HIS A 84 12.09 -4.23 8.97
C HIS A 84 12.77 -5.15 7.95
N TRP A 85 12.77 -4.75 6.68
CA TRP A 85 13.46 -5.50 5.63
C TRP A 85 14.94 -5.70 5.98
N PHE A 86 15.66 -4.64 6.33
CA PHE A 86 17.09 -4.73 6.63
C PHE A 86 17.41 -5.63 7.83
N ILE A 87 16.58 -5.60 8.88
CA ILE A 87 16.75 -6.45 10.07
C ILE A 87 16.56 -7.94 9.72
N HIS A 88 15.65 -8.26 8.81
CA HIS A 88 15.24 -9.64 8.56
C HIS A 88 15.73 -10.23 7.23
N THR A 89 16.42 -9.46 6.40
CA THR A 89 17.08 -9.95 5.17
C THR A 89 18.41 -10.62 5.53
N PRO A 90 18.73 -11.80 4.97
CA PRO A 90 20.02 -12.47 5.22
C PRO A 90 21.23 -11.63 4.81
N ASP A 91 22.36 -11.84 5.49
CA ASP A 91 23.62 -11.22 5.11
C ASP A 91 24.07 -11.74 3.73
N GLY A 92 24.22 -10.83 2.76
CA GLY A 92 24.49 -11.13 1.34
C GLY A 92 23.36 -10.73 0.38
N GLU A 93 22.13 -10.54 0.88
CA GLU A 93 20.98 -10.07 0.09
C GLU A 93 20.61 -8.61 0.42
N LYS A 94 21.24 -8.02 1.44
CA LYS A 94 21.06 -6.62 1.83
C LYS A 94 21.64 -5.69 0.77
N TRP A 95 20.87 -4.69 0.39
CA TRP A 95 21.29 -3.59 -0.48
C TRP A 95 22.01 -2.54 0.37
N ASN A 96 22.93 -1.82 -0.26
CA ASN A 96 23.58 -0.71 0.42
C ASN A 96 22.56 0.42 0.64
N MET A 97 22.36 0.84 1.88
CA MET A 97 21.39 1.86 2.26
C MET A 97 21.76 3.26 1.73
N ASP A 98 23.01 3.48 1.32
CA ASP A 98 23.43 4.73 0.68
C ASP A 98 22.78 4.97 -0.71
N VAL A 99 22.12 3.94 -1.27
CA VAL A 99 21.48 3.96 -2.60
C VAL A 99 19.96 4.18 -2.51
N VAL A 100 19.38 4.25 -1.30
CA VAL A 100 17.91 4.31 -1.05
C VAL A 100 17.48 5.65 -0.47
#